data_AF-A0A2V7RMC4-F1
#
_entry.id   AF-A0A2V7RMC4-F1
#
_cell.length_a   1.000
_cell.length_b   1.000
_cell.length_c   1.000
_cell.angle_alpha   90.00
_cell.angle_beta   90.00
_cell.angle_gamma   90.00
#
_symmetry.space_group_name_H-M   'P 1'
#
loop_
_entity.id
_entity.type
_entity.pdbx_description
1 polymer ?
#
loop_
_entity_poly.entity_id
_entity_poly.type
_entity_poly.pdbx_seq_one_letter_code
_entity_poly.pdbx_strand_id
1 'polypeptide(L)'
;MTIRTLVFLAIVALSKRLVAQDTTRLGGRLDSATQAVVMRSVDSARTRGLPVEPLVDKALEGATKRAAGPRIQAAVSALLRRLELARDALAPTPGPRDIAAGADALAYGATREALATMRAIRPNESVAVPLGVLTQLVASGVSVARATRAVADLLRRGARDEQLIALNEDVRSYVAAGASPEAALDVRARGLTAVLPPAGGAAVAGDVSAPGTSALGGAKKP
;
A
#
# COMPACT_ATOMS: atom_id res chain seq x y z
N MET A 1 -20.72 -35.17 -18.61
CA MET A 1 -20.53 -34.28 -17.43
C MET A 1 -19.72 -33.10 -17.92
N THR A 2 -20.37 -31.97 -18.16
CA THR A 2 -19.83 -30.83 -18.92
C THR A 2 -18.73 -30.11 -18.15
N ILE A 3 -17.72 -29.61 -18.86
CA ILE A 3 -16.55 -28.87 -18.32
C ILE A 3 -16.95 -27.72 -17.38
N ARG A 4 -18.13 -27.12 -17.56
CA ARG A 4 -18.70 -26.10 -16.65
C ARG A 4 -18.97 -26.59 -15.22
N THR A 5 -19.31 -27.86 -15.03
CA THR A 5 -19.62 -28.44 -13.71
C THR A 5 -18.35 -28.74 -12.91
N LEU A 6 -17.23 -29.02 -13.59
CA LEU A 6 -15.92 -29.26 -12.98
C LEU A 6 -15.28 -27.95 -12.46
N VAL A 7 -15.45 -26.84 -13.17
CA VAL A 7 -14.93 -25.52 -12.75
C VAL A 7 -15.63 -25.02 -11.49
N PHE A 8 -16.95 -25.24 -11.35
CA PHE A 8 -17.68 -24.85 -10.13
C PHE A 8 -17.29 -25.69 -8.91
N LEU A 9 -17.01 -26.99 -9.09
CA LEU A 9 -16.58 -27.88 -8.01
C LEU A 9 -15.16 -27.58 -7.51
N ALA A 10 -14.27 -27.17 -8.41
CA ALA A 10 -12.89 -26.80 -8.08
C ALA A 10 -12.78 -25.49 -7.27
N ILE A 11 -13.64 -24.50 -7.55
CA ILE A 11 -13.65 -23.22 -6.81
C ILE A 11 -14.14 -23.42 -5.37
N VAL A 12 -15.17 -24.26 -5.15
CA VAL A 12 -15.69 -24.57 -3.80
C VAL A 12 -14.66 -25.33 -2.94
N ALA A 13 -13.84 -26.19 -3.55
CA ALA A 13 -12.80 -26.94 -2.83
C ALA A 13 -11.64 -26.05 -2.34
N LEU A 14 -11.32 -24.98 -3.07
CA LEU A 14 -10.22 -24.08 -2.72
C LEU A 14 -10.57 -23.18 -1.52
N SER A 15 -11.81 -22.67 -1.44
CA SER A 15 -12.28 -21.87 -0.30
C SER A 15 -12.28 -22.66 1.01
N LYS A 16 -12.60 -23.96 0.96
CA LYS A 16 -12.61 -24.83 2.16
C LYS A 16 -11.21 -25.06 2.73
N ARG A 17 -10.17 -25.15 1.89
CA ARG A 17 -8.78 -25.34 2.35
C ARG A 17 -8.25 -24.13 3.10
N LEU A 18 -8.57 -22.91 2.67
CA LEU A 18 -8.15 -21.69 3.37
C LEU A 18 -8.81 -21.56 4.75
N VAL A 19 -10.13 -21.83 4.87
CA VAL A 19 -10.84 -21.78 6.17
C VAL A 19 -10.28 -22.83 7.14
N ALA A 20 -10.01 -24.04 6.65
CA ALA A 20 -9.40 -25.09 7.46
C ALA A 20 -8.01 -24.66 7.96
N GLN A 21 -7.19 -24.04 7.10
CA GLN A 21 -5.87 -23.55 7.47
C GLN A 21 -5.91 -22.45 8.53
N ASP A 22 -6.79 -21.45 8.41
CA ASP A 22 -6.94 -20.39 9.42
C ASP A 22 -7.41 -20.94 10.77
N THR A 23 -8.36 -21.88 10.73
CA THR A 23 -8.86 -22.57 11.92
C THR A 23 -7.75 -23.36 12.59
N THR A 24 -6.90 -24.05 11.82
CA THR A 24 -5.72 -24.77 12.33
C THR A 24 -4.67 -23.82 12.90
N ARG A 25 -4.41 -22.67 12.24
CA ARG A 25 -3.43 -21.68 12.71
C ARG A 25 -3.81 -21.06 14.06
N LEU A 26 -5.11 -20.80 14.26
CA LEU A 26 -5.64 -20.26 15.52
C LEU A 26 -5.90 -21.35 16.57
N GLY A 27 -6.09 -22.59 16.13
CA GLY A 27 -6.32 -23.76 16.97
C GLY A 27 -5.17 -23.97 17.96
N GLY A 28 -5.51 -24.11 19.25
CA GLY A 28 -4.54 -24.28 20.33
C GLY A 28 -3.78 -22.99 20.72
N ARG A 29 -3.99 -21.87 20.01
CA ARG A 29 -3.44 -20.55 20.36
C ARG A 29 -4.45 -19.67 21.10
N LEU A 30 -5.73 -19.87 20.83
CA LEU A 30 -6.85 -19.13 21.42
C LEU A 30 -7.80 -20.11 22.12
N ASP A 31 -8.53 -19.63 23.12
CA ASP A 31 -9.68 -20.37 23.65
C ASP A 31 -10.79 -20.44 22.59
N SER A 32 -11.65 -21.46 22.69
CA SER A 32 -12.68 -21.75 21.69
C SER A 32 -13.65 -20.59 21.45
N ALA A 33 -13.99 -19.83 22.50
CA ALA A 33 -14.92 -18.70 22.39
C ALA A 33 -14.28 -17.55 21.61
N THR A 34 -13.04 -17.18 21.95
CA THR A 34 -12.28 -16.16 21.22
C THR A 34 -12.03 -16.57 19.76
N GLN A 35 -11.64 -17.82 19.53
CA GLN A 35 -11.43 -18.35 18.18
C GLN A 35 -12.69 -18.22 17.31
N ALA A 36 -13.85 -18.61 17.84
CA ALA A 36 -15.11 -18.52 17.11
C ALA A 36 -15.47 -17.08 16.72
N VAL A 37 -15.21 -16.10 17.60
CA VAL A 37 -15.43 -14.68 17.31
C VAL A 37 -14.48 -14.18 16.21
N VAL A 38 -13.19 -14.51 16.31
CA VAL A 38 -12.18 -14.12 15.31
C VAL A 38 -12.51 -14.71 13.95
N MET A 39 -12.91 -15.98 13.88
CA MET A 39 -13.30 -16.63 12.62
C MET A 39 -14.51 -15.98 11.96
N ARG A 40 -15.50 -15.53 12.73
CA ARG A 40 -16.61 -14.74 12.17
C ARG A 40 -16.13 -13.44 11.53
N SER A 41 -15.17 -12.75 12.13
CA SER A 41 -14.57 -11.54 11.54
C SER A 41 -13.79 -11.85 10.26
N VAL A 42 -13.08 -12.97 10.20
CA VAL A 42 -12.38 -13.45 9.01
C VAL A 42 -13.36 -13.76 7.87
N ASP A 43 -14.45 -14.48 8.17
CA ASP A 43 -15.47 -14.80 7.16
C ASP A 43 -16.19 -13.54 6.67
N SER A 44 -16.47 -12.61 7.59
CA SER A 44 -17.02 -11.29 7.30
C SER A 44 -16.11 -10.49 6.36
N ALA A 45 -14.80 -10.47 6.61
CA ALA A 45 -13.82 -9.84 5.72
C ALA A 45 -13.79 -10.50 4.33
N ARG A 46 -13.76 -11.84 4.29
CA ARG A 46 -13.73 -12.62 3.04
C ARG A 46 -14.94 -12.32 2.15
N THR A 47 -16.14 -12.30 2.72
CA THR A 47 -17.39 -11.99 1.99
C THR A 47 -17.41 -10.57 1.44
N ARG A 48 -16.68 -9.63 2.04
CA ARG A 48 -16.51 -8.26 1.55
C ARG A 48 -15.29 -8.05 0.64
N GLY A 49 -14.56 -9.11 0.30
CA GLY A 49 -13.36 -9.05 -0.54
C GLY A 49 -12.17 -8.36 0.13
N LEU A 50 -12.14 -8.29 1.46
CA LEU A 50 -11.03 -7.70 2.22
C LEU A 50 -9.91 -8.72 2.44
N PRO A 51 -8.64 -8.29 2.58
CA PRO A 51 -7.55 -9.20 2.94
C PRO A 51 -7.78 -9.78 4.34
N VAL A 52 -7.75 -11.11 4.46
CA VAL A 52 -8.01 -11.82 5.72
C VAL A 52 -6.77 -12.07 6.57
N GLU A 53 -5.60 -12.21 5.92
CA GLU A 53 -4.33 -12.48 6.61
C GLU A 53 -4.02 -11.47 7.73
N PRO A 54 -4.22 -10.14 7.55
CA PRO A 54 -3.99 -9.19 8.65
C PRO A 54 -4.84 -9.47 9.90
N LEU A 55 -6.05 -10.02 9.76
CA LEU A 55 -6.93 -10.34 10.89
C LEU A 55 -6.44 -11.57 11.67
N VAL A 56 -6.00 -12.60 10.94
CA VAL A 56 -5.42 -13.83 11.51
C VAL A 56 -4.13 -13.47 12.24
N ASP A 57 -3.24 -12.72 11.59
CA ASP A 57 -1.98 -12.29 12.18
C ASP A 57 -2.22 -11.42 13.42
N LYS A 58 -3.24 -10.53 13.40
CA LYS A 58 -3.58 -9.73 14.58
C LYS A 58 -4.05 -10.57 15.76
N ALA A 59 -4.81 -11.64 15.49
CA ALA A 59 -5.26 -12.56 16.52
C ALA A 59 -4.08 -13.36 17.11
N LEU A 60 -3.17 -13.84 16.25
CA LEU A 60 -1.95 -14.55 16.65
C LEU A 60 -0.96 -13.66 17.42
N GLU A 61 -0.84 -12.39 17.04
CA GLU A 61 -0.09 -11.38 17.79
C GLU A 61 -0.66 -11.24 19.21
N GLY A 62 -1.98 -11.15 19.33
CA GLY A 62 -2.68 -11.09 20.62
C GLY A 62 -2.42 -12.33 21.48
N ALA A 63 -2.50 -13.53 20.88
CA ALA A 63 -2.20 -14.78 21.56
C ALA A 63 -0.74 -14.84 22.05
N THR A 64 0.21 -14.47 21.19
CA THR A 64 1.65 -14.39 21.52
C THR A 64 1.90 -13.43 22.69
N LYS A 65 1.18 -12.30 22.71
CA LYS A 65 1.24 -11.31 23.80
C LYS A 65 0.43 -11.71 25.03
N ARG A 66 -0.18 -12.90 25.05
CA ARG A 66 -1.07 -13.39 26.11
C ARG A 66 -2.18 -12.38 26.47
N ALA A 67 -2.69 -11.68 25.47
CA ALA A 67 -3.77 -10.73 25.65
C ALA A 67 -5.06 -11.48 26.01
N ALA A 68 -5.88 -10.89 26.89
CA ALA A 68 -7.20 -11.44 27.20
C ALA A 68 -8.06 -11.53 25.93
N GLY A 69 -8.89 -12.58 25.82
CA GLY A 69 -9.77 -12.83 24.67
C GLY A 69 -10.55 -11.60 24.20
N PRO A 70 -11.26 -10.86 25.08
CA PRO A 70 -11.97 -9.64 24.69
C PRO A 70 -11.08 -8.56 24.06
N ARG A 71 -9.82 -8.42 24.51
CA ARG A 71 -8.86 -7.47 23.92
C ARG A 71 -8.43 -7.91 22.52
N ILE A 72 -8.27 -9.20 22.29
CA ILE A 72 -7.99 -9.77 20.96
C ILE A 72 -9.17 -9.48 20.02
N GLN A 73 -10.39 -9.78 20.47
CA GLN A 73 -11.62 -9.56 19.68
C GLN A 73 -11.81 -8.08 19.30
N ALA A 74 -11.58 -7.17 20.26
CA ALA A 74 -11.65 -5.73 20.02
C ALA A 74 -10.60 -5.27 19.00
N ALA A 75 -9.36 -5.77 19.09
CA ALA A 75 -8.28 -5.43 18.16
C ALA A 75 -8.56 -5.94 16.73
N VAL A 76 -9.04 -7.17 16.58
CA VAL A 76 -9.42 -7.75 15.28
C VAL A 76 -10.60 -6.98 14.68
N SER A 77 -11.62 -6.64 15.47
CA SER A 77 -12.77 -5.87 15.01
C SER A 77 -12.38 -4.45 14.59
N ALA A 78 -11.46 -3.81 15.31
CA ALA A 78 -10.93 -2.51 14.94
C ALA A 78 -10.10 -2.56 13.65
N LEU A 79 -9.32 -3.63 13.45
CA LEU A 79 -8.58 -3.83 12.20
C LEU A 79 -9.53 -4.06 11.02
N LEU A 80 -10.58 -4.85 11.18
CA LEU A 80 -11.60 -5.07 10.14
C LEU A 80 -12.20 -3.74 9.65
N ARG A 81 -12.60 -2.86 10.57
CA ARG A 81 -13.10 -1.52 10.20
C ARG A 81 -12.06 -0.68 9.46
N ARG A 82 -10.79 -0.75 9.86
CA ARG A 82 -9.72 -0.01 9.17
C ARG A 82 -9.48 -0.53 7.75
N LEU A 83 -9.56 -1.85 7.54
CA LEU A 83 -9.47 -2.44 6.20
C LEU A 83 -10.60 -1.94 5.28
N GLU A 84 -11.83 -1.83 5.80
CA GLU A 84 -12.96 -1.27 5.08
C GLU A 84 -12.72 0.20 4.69
N LEU A 85 -12.35 1.02 5.67
CA LEU A 85 -12.07 2.44 5.45
C LEU A 85 -10.92 2.65 4.45
N ALA A 86 -9.88 1.82 4.50
CA ALA A 86 -8.77 1.88 3.58
C ALA A 86 -9.19 1.49 2.16
N ARG A 87 -9.96 0.40 1.99
CA ARG A 87 -10.50 0.00 0.69
C ARG A 87 -11.34 1.12 0.08
N ASP A 88 -12.21 1.74 0.87
CA ASP A 88 -13.10 2.79 0.38
C ASP A 88 -12.33 4.06 -0.01
N ALA A 89 -11.30 4.44 0.76
CA ALA A 89 -10.43 5.57 0.44
C ALA A 89 -9.54 5.33 -0.79
N LEU A 90 -9.23 4.07 -1.13
CA LEU A 90 -8.36 3.68 -2.24
C LEU A 90 -9.12 3.18 -3.48
N ALA A 91 -10.45 3.34 -3.49
CA ALA A 91 -11.33 3.02 -4.61
C ALA A 91 -10.81 3.61 -5.95
N PRO A 92 -11.16 3.00 -7.11
CA PRO A 92 -12.19 1.98 -7.31
C PRO A 92 -11.71 0.52 -7.14
N THR A 93 -10.42 0.24 -7.36
CA THR A 93 -9.91 -1.14 -7.46
C THR A 93 -8.57 -1.33 -6.71
N PRO A 94 -8.51 -1.08 -5.38
CA PRO A 94 -7.28 -1.24 -4.63
C PRO A 94 -6.87 -2.72 -4.52
N GLY A 95 -5.57 -2.99 -4.60
CA GLY A 95 -5.03 -4.32 -4.37
C GLY A 95 -5.05 -4.71 -2.88
N PRO A 96 -5.02 -6.00 -2.52
CA PRO A 96 -5.01 -6.44 -1.12
C PRO A 96 -3.87 -5.85 -0.28
N ARG A 97 -2.68 -5.66 -0.87
CA ARG A 97 -1.52 -5.04 -0.22
C ARG A 97 -1.74 -3.56 0.07
N ASP A 98 -2.38 -2.84 -0.86
CA ASP A 98 -2.70 -1.42 -0.68
C ASP A 98 -3.72 -1.23 0.44
N ILE A 99 -4.73 -2.10 0.50
CA ILE A 99 -5.75 -2.08 1.57
C ILE A 99 -5.09 -2.31 2.94
N ALA A 100 -4.20 -3.31 3.05
CA ALA A 100 -3.49 -3.59 4.29
C ALA A 100 -2.60 -2.41 4.73
N ALA A 101 -1.77 -1.88 3.81
CA ALA A 101 -0.92 -0.72 4.08
C ALA A 101 -1.73 0.54 4.45
N GLY A 102 -2.88 0.75 3.79
CA GLY A 102 -3.80 1.82 4.14
C GLY A 102 -4.40 1.66 5.54
N ALA A 103 -4.78 0.44 5.93
CA ALA A 103 -5.30 0.18 7.26
C ALA A 103 -4.24 0.41 8.36
N ASP A 104 -2.98 0.13 8.08
CA ASP A 104 -1.85 0.45 8.96
C ASP A 104 -1.61 1.95 9.06
N ALA A 105 -1.63 2.67 7.92
CA ALA A 105 -1.53 4.12 7.91
C ALA A 105 -2.64 4.79 8.73
N LEU A 106 -3.89 4.35 8.58
CA LEU A 106 -5.02 4.82 9.40
C LEU A 106 -4.82 4.52 10.89
N ALA A 107 -4.17 3.40 11.25
CA ALA A 107 -3.84 3.07 12.64
C ALA A 107 -2.85 4.06 13.27
N TYR A 108 -1.94 4.59 12.45
CA TYR A 108 -0.95 5.61 12.86
C TYR A 108 -1.46 7.05 12.70
N GLY A 109 -2.74 7.23 12.36
CA GLY A 109 -3.38 8.55 12.31
C GLY A 109 -3.34 9.24 10.95
N ALA A 110 -2.92 8.55 9.88
CA ALA A 110 -3.14 9.05 8.53
C ALA A 110 -4.65 9.22 8.26
N THR A 111 -5.01 10.15 7.38
CA THR A 111 -6.40 10.41 7.04
C THR A 111 -6.82 9.68 5.76
N ARG A 112 -8.13 9.55 5.53
CA ARG A 112 -8.66 8.98 4.29
C ARG A 112 -8.24 9.80 3.06
N GLU A 113 -8.15 11.11 3.23
CA GLU A 113 -7.71 12.06 2.21
C GLU A 113 -6.22 11.86 1.87
N ALA A 114 -5.38 11.52 2.85
CA ALA A 114 -3.98 11.17 2.60
C ALA A 114 -3.86 9.89 1.74
N LEU A 115 -4.66 8.86 2.04
CA LEU A 115 -4.73 7.63 1.24
C LEU A 115 -5.19 7.92 -0.19
N ALA A 116 -6.30 8.67 -0.33
CA ALA A 116 -6.85 9.06 -1.62
C ALA A 116 -5.84 9.90 -2.44
N THR A 117 -5.06 10.76 -1.79
CA THR A 117 -4.01 11.55 -2.44
C THR A 117 -2.95 10.65 -3.08
N MET A 118 -2.46 9.64 -2.37
CA MET A 118 -1.46 8.71 -2.92
C MET A 118 -2.05 7.92 -4.11
N ARG A 119 -3.30 7.47 -3.96
CA ARG A 119 -4.03 6.74 -5.03
C ARG A 119 -4.24 7.59 -6.27
N ALA A 120 -4.57 8.87 -6.10
CA ALA A 120 -4.77 9.80 -7.21
C ALA A 120 -3.46 10.07 -7.99
N ILE A 121 -2.31 10.05 -7.33
CA ILE A 121 -1.01 10.20 -7.99
C ILE A 121 -0.61 8.92 -8.73
N ARG A 122 -0.97 7.75 -8.21
CA ARG A 122 -0.67 6.43 -8.79
C ARG A 122 -1.95 5.61 -9.07
N PRO A 123 -2.78 6.01 -10.05
CA PRO A 123 -4.08 5.37 -10.31
C PRO A 123 -3.97 3.94 -10.88
N ASN A 124 -2.82 3.55 -11.42
CA ASN A 124 -2.60 2.23 -12.02
C ASN A 124 -1.46 1.45 -11.36
N GLU A 125 -0.88 1.98 -10.28
CA GLU A 125 0.24 1.39 -9.58
C GLU A 125 -0.11 1.13 -8.12
N SER A 126 0.62 0.19 -7.50
CA SER A 126 0.53 -0.08 -6.07
C SER A 126 0.95 1.15 -5.26
N VAL A 127 0.21 1.43 -4.20
CA VAL A 127 0.49 2.49 -3.22
C VAL A 127 0.90 1.93 -1.87
N ALA A 128 1.02 0.60 -1.73
CA ALA A 128 1.42 -0.05 -0.50
C ALA A 128 2.75 0.47 0.07
N VAL A 129 3.80 0.62 -0.77
CA VAL A 129 5.09 1.16 -0.33
C VAL A 129 4.99 2.63 0.08
N PRO A 130 4.42 3.55 -0.73
CA PRO A 130 4.21 4.94 -0.30
C PRO A 130 3.41 5.08 1.01
N LEU A 131 2.37 4.27 1.21
CA LEU A 131 1.57 4.26 2.44
C LEU A 131 2.35 3.70 3.62
N GLY A 132 3.19 2.68 3.40
CA GLY A 132 4.12 2.17 4.39
C GLY A 132 5.12 3.24 4.83
N VAL A 133 5.72 3.96 3.88
CA VAL A 133 6.65 5.06 4.17
C VAL A 133 5.95 6.20 4.92
N LEU A 134 4.74 6.59 4.51
CA LEU A 134 3.92 7.55 5.25
C LEU A 134 3.72 7.12 6.71
N THR A 135 3.34 5.86 6.92
CA THR A 135 3.13 5.27 8.25
C THR A 135 4.39 5.36 9.11
N GLN A 136 5.54 4.98 8.54
CA GLN A 136 6.81 4.99 9.27
C GLN A 136 7.32 6.41 9.57
N LEU A 137 7.09 7.39 8.70
CA LEU A 137 7.41 8.78 8.98
C LEU A 137 6.57 9.32 10.16
N VAL A 138 5.27 9.02 10.17
CA VAL A 138 4.38 9.39 11.28
C VAL A 138 4.78 8.68 12.57
N ALA A 139 5.11 7.39 12.51
CA ALA A 139 5.63 6.63 13.64
C ALA A 139 6.95 7.20 14.18
N SER A 140 7.75 7.82 13.32
CA SER A 140 9.00 8.49 13.70
C SER A 140 8.79 9.89 14.27
N GLY A 141 7.55 10.39 14.36
CA GLY A 141 7.20 11.69 14.95
C GLY A 141 7.03 12.83 13.95
N VAL A 142 7.03 12.56 12.64
CA VAL A 142 6.68 13.57 11.63
C VAL A 142 5.17 13.80 11.66
N SER A 143 4.72 15.06 11.62
CA SER A 143 3.29 15.35 11.55
C SER A 143 2.63 14.74 10.29
N VAL A 144 1.41 14.23 10.42
CA VAL A 144 0.67 13.56 9.32
C VAL A 144 0.59 14.45 8.08
N ALA A 145 0.31 15.75 8.26
CA ALA A 145 0.24 16.71 7.16
C ALA A 145 1.59 16.88 6.46
N ARG A 146 2.71 16.95 7.21
CA ARG A 146 4.05 17.08 6.63
C ARG A 146 4.48 15.82 5.88
N ALA A 147 4.27 14.66 6.49
CA ALA A 147 4.61 13.36 5.89
C ALA A 147 3.81 13.11 4.60
N THR A 148 2.50 13.38 4.63
CA THR A 148 1.63 13.26 3.44
C THR A 148 2.12 14.15 2.31
N ARG A 149 2.42 15.43 2.60
CA ARG A 149 2.95 16.38 1.61
C ARG A 149 4.26 15.89 1.02
N ALA A 150 5.21 15.48 1.86
CA ALA A 150 6.53 15.04 1.40
C ALA A 150 6.46 13.81 0.49
N VAL A 151 5.71 12.77 0.87
CA VAL A 151 5.56 11.56 0.05
C VAL A 151 4.83 11.89 -1.25
N ALA A 152 3.76 12.69 -1.20
CA ALA A 152 3.03 13.10 -2.40
C ALA A 152 3.90 13.90 -3.37
N ASP A 153 4.72 14.84 -2.88
CA ASP A 153 5.61 15.65 -3.71
C ASP A 153 6.67 14.79 -4.41
N LEU A 154 7.23 13.80 -3.71
CA LEU A 154 8.19 12.85 -4.28
C LEU A 154 7.54 11.95 -5.33
N LEU A 155 6.33 11.45 -5.07
CA LEU A 155 5.58 10.66 -6.04
C LEU A 155 5.28 11.44 -7.32
N ARG A 156 4.87 12.70 -7.22
CA ARG A 156 4.62 13.56 -8.40
C ARG A 156 5.89 13.84 -9.21
N ARG A 157 7.07 13.70 -8.61
CA ARG A 157 8.39 13.81 -9.26
C ARG A 157 8.89 12.48 -9.81
N GLY A 158 8.09 11.42 -9.73
CA GLY A 158 8.45 10.09 -10.24
C GLY A 158 9.36 9.30 -9.31
N ALA A 159 9.39 9.60 -8.00
CA ALA A 159 10.10 8.76 -7.04
C ALA A 159 9.60 7.31 -7.10
N ARG A 160 10.54 6.37 -7.25
CA ARG A 160 10.28 4.93 -7.21
C ARG A 160 10.25 4.42 -5.78
N ASP A 161 9.74 3.21 -5.61
CA ASP A 161 9.56 2.57 -4.30
C ASP A 161 10.89 2.43 -3.54
N GLU A 162 11.99 2.10 -4.24
CA GLU A 162 13.31 1.96 -3.62
C GLU A 162 13.82 3.29 -3.08
N GLN A 163 13.50 4.40 -3.75
CA GLN A 163 13.91 5.74 -3.32
C GLN A 163 13.11 6.20 -2.10
N LEU A 164 11.83 5.83 -2.01
CA LEU A 164 10.99 6.11 -0.85
C LEU A 164 11.41 5.28 0.37
N ILE A 165 11.82 4.02 0.16
CA ILE A 165 12.37 3.16 1.21
C ILE A 165 13.69 3.73 1.72
N ALA A 166 14.63 4.05 0.83
CA ALA A 166 15.91 4.64 1.21
C ALA A 166 15.74 5.96 1.97
N LEU A 167 14.80 6.82 1.55
CA LEU A 167 14.43 8.02 2.29
C LEU A 167 13.98 7.70 3.72
N ASN A 168 13.12 6.69 3.90
CA ASN A 168 12.63 6.31 5.22
C ASN A 168 13.74 5.77 6.12
N GLU A 169 14.62 4.93 5.58
CA GLU A 169 15.77 4.37 6.29
C GLU A 169 16.73 5.46 6.75
N ASP A 170 17.03 6.42 5.87
CA ASP A 170 17.83 7.59 6.21
C ASP A 170 17.18 8.39 7.34
N VAL A 171 15.90 8.78 7.20
CA VAL A 171 15.19 9.55 8.24
C VAL A 171 15.24 8.83 9.59
N ARG A 172 14.97 7.52 9.61
CA ARG A 172 15.03 6.72 10.84
C ARG A 172 16.44 6.66 11.44
N SER A 173 17.47 6.55 10.60
CA SER A 173 18.87 6.59 11.03
C SER A 173 19.22 7.92 11.71
N TYR A 174 18.82 9.05 11.12
CA TYR A 174 19.04 10.38 11.70
C TYR A 174 18.27 10.59 13.02
N VAL A 175 17.02 10.13 13.08
CA VAL A 175 16.22 10.20 14.31
C VAL A 175 16.82 9.33 15.42
N ALA A 176 17.32 8.13 15.09
CA ALA A 176 18.04 7.29 16.03
C ALA A 176 19.33 7.94 16.55
N ALA A 177 19.97 8.80 15.74
CA ALA A 177 21.10 9.63 16.12
C ALA A 177 20.71 10.92 16.88
N GLY A 178 19.43 11.11 17.21
CA GLY A 178 18.92 12.25 17.99
C GLY A 178 18.49 13.47 17.18
N ALA A 179 18.45 13.39 15.84
CA ALA A 179 17.95 14.49 15.02
C ALA A 179 16.42 14.65 15.13
N SER A 180 15.93 15.86 14.90
CA SER A 180 14.49 16.11 14.76
C SER A 180 13.94 15.34 13.54
N PRO A 181 12.81 14.59 13.68
CA PRO A 181 12.20 13.85 12.57
C PRO A 181 11.85 14.71 11.37
N GLU A 182 11.28 15.90 11.60
CA GLU A 182 10.91 16.80 10.50
C GLU A 182 12.15 17.39 9.81
N ALA A 183 13.19 17.76 10.57
CA ALA A 183 14.44 18.25 10.00
C ALA A 183 15.16 17.18 9.18
N ALA A 184 15.19 15.94 9.68
CA ALA A 184 15.74 14.79 8.97
C ALA A 184 15.00 14.55 7.65
N LEU A 185 13.66 14.54 7.68
CA LEU A 185 12.84 14.43 6.47
C LEU A 185 13.11 15.56 5.49
N ASP A 186 13.20 16.81 5.96
CA ASP A 186 13.41 17.97 5.09
C ASP A 186 14.77 17.93 4.37
N VAL A 187 15.84 17.55 5.07
CA VAL A 187 17.17 17.40 4.47
C VAL A 187 17.14 16.30 3.40
N ARG A 188 16.54 15.16 3.72
CA ARG A 188 16.58 13.97 2.86
C ARG A 188 15.65 14.09 1.66
N ALA A 189 14.46 14.63 1.86
CA ALA A 189 13.53 14.92 0.77
C ALA A 189 14.12 15.95 -0.20
N ARG A 190 14.83 16.98 0.27
CA ARG A 190 15.55 17.93 -0.59
C ARG A 190 16.64 17.26 -1.41
N GLY A 191 17.46 16.41 -0.80
CA GLY A 191 18.50 15.65 -1.49
C GLY A 191 17.93 14.76 -2.60
N LEU A 192 16.87 14.01 -2.30
CA LEU A 192 16.19 13.18 -3.29
C LEU A 192 15.55 14.01 -4.40
N THR A 193 14.94 15.15 -4.06
CA THR A 193 14.34 16.07 -5.03
C THR A 193 15.36 16.66 -6.01
N ALA A 194 16.62 16.85 -5.58
CA ALA A 194 17.68 17.36 -6.46
C ALA A 194 18.11 16.36 -7.55
N VAL A 195 17.89 15.07 -7.33
CA VAL A 195 18.23 13.99 -8.27
C VAL A 195 17.02 13.57 -9.14
N LEU A 196 15.80 13.87 -8.67
CA LEU A 196 14.57 13.61 -9.42
C LEU A 196 14.26 14.75 -10.41
N PRO A 197 13.64 14.43 -11.56
CA PRO A 197 13.18 15.45 -12.50
C PRO A 197 12.16 16.41 -11.84
N PRO A 198 12.04 17.65 -12.33
CA PRO A 198 11.02 18.57 -11.86
C PRO A 198 9.62 18.00 -12.10
N ALA A 199 8.72 18.20 -11.14
CA ALA A 199 7.32 17.79 -11.27
C ALA A 199 6.69 18.54 -12.46
N GLY A 200 6.42 17.84 -13.57
CA GLY A 200 5.72 18.40 -14.74
C GLY A 200 6.43 18.33 -16.09
N GLY A 201 7.56 17.64 -16.23
CA GLY A 201 8.16 17.39 -17.54
C GLY A 201 7.42 16.29 -18.33
N ALA A 202 6.30 16.62 -18.97
CA ALA A 202 5.81 15.81 -20.08
C ALA A 202 6.95 15.63 -21.09
N ALA A 203 7.26 14.39 -21.42
CA ALA A 203 8.27 14.04 -22.40
C ALA A 203 7.94 14.76 -23.73
N VAL A 204 8.68 15.82 -24.04
CA VAL A 204 8.79 16.31 -25.41
C VAL A 204 9.65 15.28 -26.13
N ALA A 205 9.01 14.27 -26.68
CA ALA A 205 9.58 13.48 -27.76
C ALA A 205 9.77 14.45 -28.94
N GLY A 206 10.93 15.07 -29.00
CA GLY A 206 11.40 15.80 -30.17
C GLY A 206 11.57 14.79 -31.29
N ASP A 207 10.58 14.72 -32.16
CA ASP A 207 10.67 14.14 -33.48
C ASP A 207 11.86 14.79 -34.20
N VAL A 208 12.95 14.05 -34.37
CA VAL A 208 14.03 14.45 -35.26
C VAL A 208 13.55 14.14 -36.68
N SER A 209 12.75 15.06 -37.22
CA SER A 209 12.48 15.12 -38.65
C SER A 209 13.79 15.40 -39.39
N ALA A 210 14.28 14.39 -40.11
CA ALA A 210 15.43 14.47 -41.00
C ALA A 210 15.13 15.43 -42.18
N PRO A 211 16.08 16.28 -42.62
CA PRO A 211 15.89 17.07 -43.81
C PRO A 211 16.06 16.20 -45.06
N GLY A 212 14.98 16.06 -45.83
CA GLY A 212 14.99 15.48 -47.17
C GLY A 212 15.80 16.34 -48.13
N THR A 213 16.86 15.77 -48.69
CA THR A 213 17.61 16.35 -49.80
C THR A 213 16.76 16.28 -51.07
N SER A 214 16.28 17.44 -51.50
CA SER A 214 15.65 17.60 -52.82
C SER A 214 16.68 17.44 -53.93
N ALA A 215 16.38 16.53 -54.85
CA ALA A 215 17.09 16.33 -56.09
C ALA A 215 16.94 17.54 -57.03
N LEU A 216 18.07 18.06 -57.53
CA LEU A 216 18.16 18.97 -58.67
C LEU A 216 18.89 18.25 -59.81
N GLY A 217 18.32 18.23 -61.02
CA GLY A 217 19.08 17.84 -62.21
C GLY A 217 18.28 17.28 -63.39
N GLY A 218 17.15 17.89 -63.75
CA GLY A 218 16.45 17.60 -65.01
C GLY A 218 16.98 18.51 -66.14
N ALA A 219 17.57 17.89 -67.16
CA ALA A 219 18.12 18.53 -68.35
C ALA A 219 17.05 19.21 -69.22
N LYS A 220 17.40 20.36 -69.82
CA LYS A 220 16.70 20.87 -71.01
C LYS A 220 17.70 21.52 -71.98
N LYS A 221 17.76 20.92 -73.17
CA LYS A 221 18.52 21.33 -74.37
C LYS A 221 17.81 22.48 -75.09
N PRO A 222 18.53 23.23 -75.94
CA PRO A 222 18.22 23.17 -77.38
C PRO A 222 19.30 22.44 -78.18
#